data_AF-A0A6N3GDP3-F1
#
_entry.id   AF-A0A6N3GDP3-F1
#
_cell.length_a   1.000
_cell.length_b   1.000
_cell.length_c   1.000
_cell.angle_alpha   90.00
_cell.angle_beta   90.00
_cell.angle_gamma   90.00
#
_symmetry.space_group_name_H-M   'P 1'
#
loop_
_entity.id
_entity.type
_entity.pdbx_description
1 polymer ?
#
loop_
_entity_poly.entity_id
_entity_poly.type
_entity_poly.pdbx_seq_one_letter_code
_entity_poly.pdbx_strand_id
1 'polypeptide(L)' 'MKQGLLDRLAEQNHAFISSLRLVPHLKWAALRDLYLMKHKEQYPLKEWGEAVSYLLGCTVTFNSYDEITNSLKPFSLGLE' A
#
# COMPACT_ATOMS: atom_id res chain seq x y z
N MET A 1 13.42 11.03 10.63
CA MET A 1 12.52 11.12 9.47
C MET A 1 11.41 10.13 9.70
N LYS A 2 10.13 10.49 9.56
CA LYS A 2 9.04 9.51 9.71
C LYS A 2 9.14 8.55 8.53
N GLN A 3 9.35 7.26 8.79
CA GLN A 3 9.26 6.23 7.75
C GLN A 3 7.81 6.19 7.29
N GLY A 4 7.57 6.63 6.05
CA GLY A 4 6.25 6.59 5.46
C GLY A 4 5.82 5.16 5.14
N LEU A 5 4.54 4.96 4.85
CA LEU A 5 3.98 3.67 4.49
C LEU A 5 4.75 2.95 3.37
N LEU A 6 5.17 3.69 2.34
CA LEU A 6 5.96 3.14 1.23
C LEU A 6 7.35 2.63 1.65
N ASP A 7 7.98 3.29 2.62
CA ASP A 7 9.31 2.92 3.12
C ASP A 7 9.22 1.58 3.86
N ARG A 8 8.19 1.40 4.70
CA ARG A 8 7.91 0.15 5.39
C ARG A 8 7.63 -1.00 4.42
N LEU A 9 6.85 -0.75 3.38
CA LEU A 9 6.55 -1.74 2.34
C LEU A 9 7.81 -2.13 1.57
N ALA A 10 8.65 -1.15 1.25
CA ALA A 10 9.92 -1.36 0.56
C ALA A 10 10.84 -2.25 1.41
N GLU A 11 10.97 -1.94 2.70
CA GLU A 11 11.74 -2.73 3.68
C GLU A 11 11.19 -4.16 3.80
N GLN A 12 9.88 -4.34 3.96
CA GLN A 12 9.25 -5.67 4.05
C GLN A 12 9.43 -6.51 2.78
N ASN A 13 9.42 -5.87 1.61
CA ASN A 13 9.62 -6.55 0.33
C ASN A 13 11.10 -6.67 -0.06
N HIS A 14 12.03 -6.27 0.82
CA HIS A 14 13.47 -6.21 0.55
C HIS A 14 13.79 -5.51 -0.77
N ALA A 15 13.06 -4.44 -1.06
CA ALA A 15 13.10 -3.73 -2.33
C ALA A 15 13.16 -2.21 -2.12
N PHE A 16 13.46 -1.47 -3.19
CA PHE A 16 13.34 -0.01 -3.17
C PHE A 16 11.91 0.43 -3.46
N ILE A 17 11.50 1.58 -2.92
CA ILE A 17 10.17 2.19 -3.19
C ILE A 17 9.91 2.28 -4.70
N SER A 18 10.91 2.71 -5.48
CA SER A 18 10.81 2.77 -6.95
C SER A 18 10.53 1.39 -7.58
N SER A 19 11.12 0.33 -7.02
CA SER A 19 10.92 -1.04 -7.49
C SER A 19 9.49 -1.52 -7.25
N LEU A 20 8.86 -1.11 -6.15
CA LEU A 20 7.45 -1.43 -5.87
C LEU A 20 6.50 -0.97 -6.98
N ARG A 21 6.84 0.11 -7.70
CA ARG A 21 6.06 0.60 -8.85
C ARG A 21 6.50 -0.01 -10.17
N LEU A 22 7.81 -0.18 -10.37
CA LEU A 22 8.38 -0.68 -11.62
C LEU A 22 8.08 -2.17 -11.84
N VAL A 23 8.01 -2.92 -10.76
CA VAL A 23 7.94 -4.37 -10.79
C VAL A 23 6.54 -4.83 -10.39
N PRO A 24 5.77 -5.44 -11.30
CA PRO A 24 4.37 -5.78 -11.02
C PRO A 24 4.24 -6.73 -9.84
N HIS A 25 5.11 -7.74 -9.69
CA HIS A 25 5.02 -8.67 -8.54
C HIS A 25 5.22 -7.96 -7.20
N LEU A 26 6.13 -6.98 -7.11
CA LEU A 26 6.34 -6.18 -5.90
C LEU A 26 5.16 -5.23 -5.65
N LYS A 27 4.56 -4.66 -6.71
CA LYS A 27 3.34 -3.86 -6.60
C LYS A 27 2.21 -4.65 -5.95
N TRP A 28 1.95 -5.87 -6.45
CA TRP A 28 0.91 -6.75 -5.90
C TRP A 28 1.23 -7.15 -4.46
N ALA A 29 2.48 -7.51 -4.17
CA ALA A 29 2.93 -7.84 -2.81
C ALA A 29 2.74 -6.66 -1.85
N ALA A 30 3.14 -5.45 -2.24
CA ALA A 30 2.96 -4.23 -1.44
C ALA A 30 1.48 -3.92 -1.18
N LEU A 31 0.61 -4.04 -2.19
CA LEU A 31 -0.84 -3.82 -2.02
C LEU A 31 -1.48 -4.86 -1.09
N ARG A 32 -1.05 -6.13 -1.16
CA ARG A 32 -1.46 -7.18 -0.23
C ARG A 32 -0.98 -6.89 1.19
N ASP A 33 0.27 -6.45 1.34
CA ASP A 33 0.85 -6.15 2.65
C ASP A 33 0.13 -4.96 3.32
N LEU A 34 -0.19 -3.93 2.54
CA LEU A 34 -1.07 -2.83 2.95
C LEU A 34 -2.42 -3.31 3.47
N TYR A 35 -3.05 -4.27 2.80
CA TYR A 35 -4.33 -4.84 3.24
C TYR A 35 -4.20 -5.59 4.58
N LEU A 36 -3.13 -6.37 4.73
CA LEU A 36 -2.86 -7.19 5.92
C LEU A 36 -2.36 -6.38 7.13
N MET A 37 -2.01 -5.11 6.92
CA MET A 37 -1.54 -4.25 7.98
C MET A 37 -2.61 -4.07 9.07
N LYS A 38 -2.32 -4.61 10.27
CA LYS A 38 -3.26 -4.57 11.41
C LYS A 38 -3.39 -3.18 12.04
N HIS A 39 -2.34 -2.36 12.00
CA HIS A 39 -2.28 -1.07 12.69
C HIS A 39 -2.45 0.11 11.72
N LYS A 40 -3.58 0.13 11.00
CA LYS A 40 -3.82 1.14 9.95
C LYS A 40 -3.89 2.56 10.50
N GLU A 41 -4.44 2.70 11.70
CA GLU A 41 -4.61 3.96 12.43
C GLU A 41 -3.28 4.58 12.90
N GLN A 42 -2.16 3.85 12.84
CA GLN A 42 -0.83 4.43 13.10
C GLN A 42 -0.40 5.43 12.03
N TYR A 43 -0.97 5.32 10.83
CA TYR A 43 -0.67 6.20 9.71
C TYR A 43 -1.92 6.99 9.32
N PRO A 44 -1.80 8.30 9.06
CA PRO A 44 -2.92 9.12 8.62
C PRO A 44 -3.45 8.66 7.26
N LEU A 45 -4.75 8.80 7.02
CA LEU A 45 -5.41 8.46 5.75
C LEU A 45 -4.73 9.10 4.52
N LYS A 46 -4.14 10.28 4.69
CA LYS A 46 -3.36 10.96 3.64
C LYS A 46 -2.18 10.11 3.18
N GLU A 47 -1.40 9.54 4.11
CA GLU A 47 -0.25 8.67 3.76
C GLU A 47 -0.71 7.39 3.06
N TRP A 48 -1.85 6.83 3.48
CA TRP A 48 -2.47 5.70 2.79
C TRP A 48 -2.83 6.03 1.34
N GLY A 49 -3.48 7.18 1.12
CA GLY A 49 -3.82 7.65 -0.22
C GLY A 49 -2.58 7.86 -1.09
N GLU A 50 -1.55 8.52 -0.54
CA GLU A 50 -0.27 8.74 -1.24
C GLU A 50 0.43 7.41 -1.58
N ALA A 51 0.48 6.46 -0.65
CA ALA A 51 1.12 5.16 -0.87
C ALA A 51 0.40 4.34 -1.94
N VAL A 52 -0.92 4.19 -1.82
CA VAL A 52 -1.72 3.45 -2.81
C VAL A 52 -1.69 4.17 -4.16
N SER A 53 -1.73 5.50 -4.16
CA SER A 53 -1.64 6.30 -5.38
C SER A 53 -0.31 6.07 -6.11
N TYR A 54 0.79 6.04 -5.36
CA TYR A 54 2.11 5.78 -5.89
C TYR A 54 2.24 4.38 -6.50
N LEU A 55 1.72 3.35 -5.81
CA LEU A 55 1.76 1.96 -6.28
C LEU A 55 0.86 1.75 -7.51
N LEU A 56 -0.36 2.28 -7.49
CA LEU A 56 -1.31 2.13 -8.59
C LEU A 56 -0.94 3.02 -9.78
N GLY A 57 -0.29 4.15 -9.54
CA GLY A 57 0.01 5.17 -10.54
C GLY A 57 -1.18 6.09 -10.85
N CYS A 58 -2.22 6.09 -9.99
CA CYS A 58 -3.42 6.91 -10.12
C CYS A 58 -3.68 7.66 -8.81
N THR A 59 -4.31 8.83 -8.84
CA THR A 59 -4.65 9.57 -7.61
C THR A 59 -5.71 8.80 -6.80
N VAL A 60 -5.36 8.40 -5.59
CA VAL A 60 -6.25 7.72 -4.65
C VAL A 60 -6.32 8.51 -3.36
N THR A 61 -7.53 8.75 -2.87
CA THR A 61 -7.80 9.44 -1.62
C THR A 61 -8.79 8.62 -0.82
N PHE A 62 -8.49 8.42 0.46
CA PHE A 62 -9.36 7.69 1.37
C PHE A 62 -9.94 8.66 2.41
N ASN A 63 -11.24 8.56 2.65
CA ASN A 63 -11.93 9.31 3.71
C ASN A 63 -12.10 8.47 4.97
N SER A 64 -11.84 7.16 4.92
CA SER A 64 -11.93 6.26 6.07
C SER A 64 -11.03 5.03 5.91
N TYR A 65 -10.65 4.41 7.04
CA TYR A 65 -9.85 3.18 7.04
C TYR A 65 -10.60 1.96 6.48
N ASP A 66 -11.94 2.01 6.50
CA ASP A 66 -12.77 1.00 5.84
C ASP A 66 -12.63 1.06 4.31
N GLU A 67 -12.62 2.26 3.72
CA GLU A 67 -12.39 2.44 2.28
C GLU A 67 -11.05 1.89 1.82
N ILE A 68 -10.00 2.07 2.63
CA ILE A 68 -8.68 1.48 2.37
C ILE A 68 -8.81 -0.04 2.23
N THR A 69 -9.49 -0.67 3.18
CA THR A 69 -9.67 -2.12 3.21
C THR A 69 -10.51 -2.58 2.03
N ASN A 70 -11.60 -1.86 1.71
CA ASN A 70 -12.47 -2.18 0.59
C ASN A 70 -11.76 -2.01 -0.77
N SER A 71 -10.97 -0.94 -0.93
CA SER A 71 -10.18 -0.68 -2.14
C SER A 71 -9.04 -1.67 -2.30
N LEU A 72 -8.45 -2.15 -1.20
CA LEU A 72 -7.36 -3.13 -1.22
C LEU A 72 -7.86 -4.59 -1.23
N LYS A 73 -9.13 -4.83 -0.89
CA LYS A 73 -9.79 -6.15 -0.92
C LYS A 73 -9.55 -6.94 -2.22
N PRO A 74 -9.70 -6.37 -3.43
CA PRO A 74 -9.43 -7.11 -4.67
C PRO A 74 -7.96 -7.54 -4.82
N PHE A 75 -7.04 -6.88 -4.14
CA PHE A 75 -5.61 -7.23 -4.15
C PHE A 75 -5.24 -8.27 -3.09
N SER A 76 -6.10 -8.46 -2.09
CA SER A 76 -5.91 -9.49 -1.06
C SER A 76 -6.22 -10.89 -1.58
N LEU A 77 -7.26 -10.98 -2.42
CA LEU A 77 -7.62 -12.14 -3.24
C LEU A 77 -6.62 -12.29 -4.39
N GLY A 78 -5.38 -12.62 -4.06
CA GLY A 78 -4.48 -13.18 -5.04
C GLY A 78 -5.09 -14.49 -5.52
N LEU A 79 -5.55 -14.49 -6.77
CA LEU A 79 -5.81 -15.61 -7.67
C LEU A 79 -5.54 -16.97 -7.01
N GLU A 80 -6.61 -17.66 -6.59
CA GLU A 80 -6.57 -19.13 -6.48
C GLU A 80 -6.36 -19.75 -7.87
#